data_AF-A0A4V1USU3-F1
#
_entry.id   AF-A0A4V1USU3-F1
#
_cell.length_a   1.000
_cell.length_b   1.000
_cell.length_c   1.000
_cell.angle_alpha   90.00
_cell.angle_beta   90.00
_cell.angle_gamma   90.00
#
_symmetry.space_group_name_H-M   'P 1'
#
loop_
_entity.id
_entity.type
_entity.pdbx_description
1 polymer ?
#
loop_
_entity_poly.entity_id
_entity_poly.type
_entity_poly.pdbx_seq_one_letter_code
_entity_poly.pdbx_strand_id
1 'polypeptide(L)'
;MDLRRGADVATIEEAEGFIKEFIVELRGDDSGRMRRHSREYDLFLPWLWEEITTSGTHLEPTHTKLETNELYMEAAWELVQKGYLRPGPPKTTSQDAGGDYGKGYTLTFKGKAWLGEPAQALPVAKRVGETDPREEEPQEGETQPDLDASPV
;
A
#
# COMPACT_ATOMS: atom_id res chain seq x y z
N MET A 1 -20.47 6.83 1.53
CA MET A 1 -20.96 5.42 1.70
C MET A 1 -22.06 5.33 2.78
N ASP A 2 -23.05 4.43 2.67
CA ASP A 2 -24.05 4.20 3.76
C ASP A 2 -23.53 3.11 4.73
N LEU A 3 -23.02 3.54 5.88
CA LEU A 3 -22.39 2.66 6.87
C LEU A 3 -23.38 1.70 7.54
N ARG A 4 -24.69 1.99 7.52
CA ARG A 4 -25.72 1.15 8.13
C ARG A 4 -25.81 -0.21 7.46
N ARG A 5 -25.57 -0.26 6.14
CA ARG A 5 -25.53 -1.50 5.36
C ARG A 5 -24.44 -2.47 5.85
N GLY A 6 -23.45 -1.97 6.57
CA GLY A 6 -22.36 -2.80 7.09
C GLY A 6 -22.80 -3.77 8.18
N ALA A 7 -23.92 -3.49 8.86
CA ALA A 7 -24.52 -4.37 9.87
C ALA A 7 -25.39 -5.48 9.25
N ASP A 8 -25.78 -5.32 7.98
CA ASP A 8 -26.68 -6.24 7.26
C ASP A 8 -25.92 -7.23 6.35
N VAL A 9 -24.59 -7.19 6.36
CA VAL A 9 -23.74 -8.11 5.60
C VAL A 9 -23.91 -9.54 6.10
N ALA A 10 -24.17 -10.48 5.19
CA ALA A 10 -24.47 -11.88 5.52
C ALA A 10 -23.43 -12.87 4.96
N THR A 11 -22.57 -12.43 4.04
CA THR A 11 -21.57 -13.28 3.36
C THR A 11 -20.18 -12.65 3.37
N ILE A 12 -19.14 -13.48 3.16
CA ILE A 12 -17.76 -13.01 3.06
C ILE A 12 -17.60 -12.09 1.84
N GLU A 13 -18.21 -12.43 0.71
CA GLU A 13 -18.13 -11.64 -0.52
C GLU A 13 -18.76 -10.25 -0.35
N GLU A 14 -19.89 -10.15 0.37
CA GLU A 14 -20.50 -8.87 0.72
C GLU A 14 -19.61 -8.06 1.68
N ALA A 15 -18.99 -8.71 2.66
CA ALA A 15 -18.03 -8.07 3.56
C ALA A 15 -16.80 -7.54 2.82
N GLU A 16 -16.26 -8.30 1.85
CA GLU A 16 -15.16 -7.85 1.00
C GLU A 16 -15.55 -6.63 0.16
N GLY A 17 -16.76 -6.66 -0.43
CA GLY A 17 -17.31 -5.53 -1.18
C GLY A 17 -17.45 -4.28 -0.30
N PHE A 18 -17.95 -4.45 0.92
CA PHE A 18 -18.08 -3.36 1.88
C PHE A 18 -16.72 -2.80 2.31
N ILE A 19 -15.74 -3.67 2.60
CA ILE A 19 -14.35 -3.26 2.89
C ILE A 19 -13.78 -2.44 1.72
N LYS A 20 -14.01 -2.88 0.48
CA LYS A 20 -13.56 -2.16 -0.71
C LYS A 20 -14.13 -0.74 -0.75
N GLU A 21 -15.45 -0.62 -0.66
CA GLU A 21 -16.16 0.66 -0.66
C GLU A 21 -15.65 1.57 0.46
N PHE A 22 -15.47 1.02 1.67
CA PHE A 22 -14.97 1.75 2.82
C PHE A 22 -13.56 2.30 2.60
N ILE A 23 -12.64 1.48 2.06
CA ILE A 23 -11.27 1.93 1.75
C ILE A 23 -11.30 3.04 0.70
N VAL A 24 -12.15 2.94 -0.32
CA VAL A 24 -12.30 3.99 -1.35
C VAL A 24 -12.79 5.29 -0.71
N GLU A 25 -13.80 5.22 0.15
CA GLU A 25 -14.32 6.39 0.88
C GLU A 25 -13.23 7.03 1.78
N LEU A 26 -12.52 6.23 2.58
CA LEU A 26 -11.43 6.70 3.44
C LEU A 26 -10.33 7.44 2.66
N ARG A 27 -10.07 7.00 1.43
CA ARG A 27 -9.04 7.58 0.58
C ARG A 27 -9.51 8.86 -0.11
N GLY A 28 -10.81 8.98 -0.39
CA GLY A 28 -11.44 10.19 -0.91
C GLY A 28 -11.78 11.25 0.14
N ASP A 29 -11.62 10.95 1.44
CA ASP A 29 -11.86 11.90 2.52
C ASP A 29 -10.75 12.98 2.61
N ASP A 30 -10.93 14.07 1.88
CA ASP A 30 -10.06 15.25 1.89
C ASP A 30 -10.05 15.98 3.25
N SER A 31 -11.07 15.77 4.09
CA SER A 31 -11.13 16.39 5.41
C SER A 31 -10.17 15.73 6.42
N GLY A 32 -9.70 14.52 6.09
CA GLY A 32 -8.86 13.69 6.94
C GLY A 32 -9.54 13.23 8.24
N ARG A 33 -10.84 13.51 8.42
CA ARG A 33 -11.60 13.12 9.61
C ARG A 33 -11.60 11.60 9.78
N MET A 34 -11.87 10.86 8.71
CA MET A 34 -11.96 9.41 8.73
C MET A 34 -10.57 8.74 8.78
N ARG A 35 -9.54 9.39 8.24
CA ARG A 35 -8.15 8.90 8.29
C ARG A 35 -7.52 8.98 9.68
N ARG A 36 -7.96 9.90 10.55
CA ARG A 36 -7.40 10.06 11.91
C ARG A 36 -7.43 8.78 12.74
N HIS A 37 -8.49 7.98 12.59
CA HIS A 37 -8.68 6.73 13.33
C HIS A 37 -7.97 5.53 12.68
N SER A 38 -7.73 5.61 11.36
CA SER A 38 -7.02 4.58 10.61
C SER A 38 -5.50 4.65 10.78
N ARG A 39 -4.98 5.68 11.46
CA ARG A 39 -3.54 5.95 11.62
C ARG A 39 -2.81 5.91 10.26
N GLU A 40 -1.88 4.97 10.09
CA GLU A 40 -1.12 4.74 8.86
C GLU A 40 -1.70 3.61 7.99
N TYR A 41 -2.76 2.93 8.43
CA TYR A 41 -3.36 1.80 7.73
C TYR A 41 -4.33 2.28 6.64
N ASP A 42 -4.45 1.52 5.56
CA ASP A 42 -5.51 1.72 4.56
C ASP A 42 -6.84 1.13 5.06
N LEU A 43 -6.79 0.12 5.94
CA LEU A 43 -7.93 -0.47 6.63
C LEU A 43 -7.55 -0.75 8.08
N PHE A 44 -8.35 -0.27 9.03
CA PHE A 44 -8.23 -0.62 10.45
C PHE A 44 -9.56 -1.22 10.91
N LEU A 45 -9.60 -2.55 11.11
CA LEU A 45 -10.86 -3.27 11.37
C LEU A 45 -11.61 -2.80 12.63
N PRO A 46 -10.94 -2.52 13.77
CA PRO A 46 -11.65 -2.01 14.94
C PRO A 46 -12.40 -0.71 14.65
N TRP A 47 -11.83 0.16 13.81
CA TRP A 47 -12.47 1.41 13.42
C TRP A 47 -13.62 1.20 12.43
N LEU A 48 -13.44 0.34 11.42
CA LEU A 48 -14.53 -0.05 10.53
C LEU A 48 -15.75 -0.54 11.33
N TRP A 49 -15.50 -1.40 12.32
CA TRP A 49 -16.55 -1.93 13.19
C TRP A 49 -17.19 -0.85 14.07
N GLU A 50 -16.41 0.06 14.63
CA GLU A 50 -16.90 1.21 15.39
C GLU A 50 -17.83 2.09 14.53
N GLU A 51 -17.46 2.37 13.28
CA GLU A 51 -18.27 3.16 12.35
C GLU A 51 -19.58 2.46 11.98
N ILE A 52 -19.54 1.15 11.71
CA ILE A 52 -20.76 0.34 11.44
C ILE A 52 -21.70 0.38 12.65
N THR A 53 -21.17 0.17 13.85
CA THR A 53 -21.98 0.10 15.08
C THR A 53 -22.48 1.45 15.56
N THR A 54 -21.74 2.54 15.30
CA THR A 54 -22.13 3.90 15.69
C THR A 54 -23.10 4.55 14.69
N SER A 55 -23.02 4.17 13.42
CA SER A 55 -23.94 4.66 12.37
C SER A 55 -25.31 3.98 12.40
N GLY A 56 -25.41 2.79 12.99
CA GLY A 56 -26.67 2.07 13.19
C GLY A 56 -27.54 2.69 14.27
N THR A 57 -28.64 3.36 13.89
CA THR A 57 -29.76 3.60 14.81
C THR A 57 -30.27 2.25 15.32
N HIS A 58 -30.22 2.04 16.63
CA HIS A 58 -30.63 0.85 17.40
C HIS A 58 -31.96 0.18 16.97
N LEU A 59 -31.98 -0.50 15.84
CA LEU A 59 -32.95 -1.53 15.49
C LEU A 59 -32.09 -2.77 15.19
N GLU A 60 -32.15 -3.72 16.10
CA GLU A 60 -31.28 -4.92 16.20
C GLU A 60 -30.82 -5.46 14.83
N PRO A 61 -29.49 -5.59 14.59
CA PRO A 61 -28.98 -6.28 13.41
C PRO A 61 -29.47 -7.73 13.36
N THR A 62 -29.82 -8.22 12.17
CA THR A 62 -30.39 -9.56 11.97
C THR A 62 -29.35 -10.68 12.19
N HIS A 63 -28.07 -10.33 12.20
CA HIS A 63 -26.94 -11.21 12.53
C HIS A 63 -26.35 -10.76 13.86
N THR A 64 -26.03 -11.70 14.75
CA THR A 64 -25.48 -11.33 16.05
C THR A 64 -24.20 -10.51 15.84
N LYS A 65 -24.03 -9.41 16.58
CA LYS A 65 -22.89 -8.47 16.42
C LYS A 65 -21.52 -9.15 16.39
N LEU A 66 -21.41 -10.37 16.94
CA LEU A 66 -20.21 -11.19 16.90
C LEU A 66 -19.97 -11.82 15.51
N GLU A 67 -20.99 -12.46 14.91
CA GLU A 67 -20.90 -13.12 13.61
C GLU A 67 -20.53 -12.14 12.49
N THR A 68 -21.15 -10.95 12.47
CA THR A 68 -20.81 -9.92 11.48
C THR A 68 -19.37 -9.42 11.64
N ASN A 69 -18.89 -9.29 12.87
CA ASN A 69 -17.50 -8.90 13.12
C ASN A 69 -16.52 -9.99 12.63
N GLU A 70 -16.83 -11.27 12.89
CA GLU A 70 -16.06 -12.41 12.37
C GLU A 70 -16.05 -12.43 10.83
N LEU A 71 -17.16 -12.14 10.16
CA LEU A 71 -17.22 -11.99 8.70
C LEU A 71 -16.24 -10.94 8.19
N TYR A 72 -16.13 -9.79 8.86
CA TYR A 72 -15.16 -8.75 8.46
C TYR A 72 -13.70 -9.17 8.68
N MET A 73 -13.42 -9.95 9.74
CA MET A 73 -12.08 -10.49 9.98
C MET A 73 -11.69 -11.51 8.90
N GLU A 74 -12.59 -12.44 8.56
CA GLU A 74 -12.39 -13.44 7.51
C GLU A 74 -12.26 -12.79 6.13
N ALA A 75 -13.13 -11.82 5.81
CA ALA A 75 -13.05 -11.07 4.56
C ALA A 75 -11.73 -10.29 4.43
N ALA A 76 -11.25 -9.65 5.50
CA ALA A 76 -9.95 -9.00 5.49
C ALA A 76 -8.81 -10.01 5.26
N TRP A 77 -8.91 -11.20 5.84
CA TRP A 77 -7.96 -12.28 5.62
C TRP A 77 -7.99 -12.83 4.19
N GLU A 78 -9.17 -13.02 3.60
CA GLU A 78 -9.30 -13.40 2.18
C GLU A 78 -8.68 -12.35 1.26
N LEU A 79 -8.89 -11.06 1.52
CA LEU A 79 -8.26 -9.98 0.77
C LEU A 79 -6.72 -9.98 0.91
N VAL A 80 -6.19 -10.43 2.04
CA VAL A 80 -4.75 -10.69 2.23
C VAL A 80 -4.31 -11.88 1.38
N GLN A 81 -5.03 -13.00 1.41
CA GLN A 81 -4.70 -14.19 0.61
C GLN A 81 -4.77 -13.93 -0.90
N LYS A 82 -5.75 -13.13 -1.35
CA LYS A 82 -5.87 -12.62 -2.72
C LYS A 82 -4.75 -11.63 -3.10
N GLY A 83 -3.97 -11.18 -2.12
CA GLY A 83 -2.82 -10.29 -2.29
C GLY A 83 -3.19 -8.82 -2.46
N TYR A 84 -4.42 -8.41 -2.14
CA TYR A 84 -4.85 -7.02 -2.18
C TYR A 84 -4.41 -6.24 -0.94
N LEU A 85 -4.46 -6.90 0.22
CA LEU A 85 -4.03 -6.35 1.50
C LEU A 85 -2.76 -7.06 2.00
N ARG A 86 -2.02 -6.38 2.89
CA ARG A 86 -1.00 -6.98 3.74
C ARG A 86 -1.23 -6.54 5.18
N PRO A 87 -1.01 -7.42 6.18
CA PRO A 87 -1.11 -7.03 7.57
C PRO A 87 0.03 -6.09 7.96
N GLY A 88 -0.25 -5.15 8.87
CA GLY A 88 0.73 -4.22 9.40
C GLY A 88 0.86 -2.91 8.62
N PRO A 89 1.56 -1.93 9.20
CA PRO A 89 1.65 -0.58 8.68
C PRO A 89 2.50 -0.52 7.40
N PRO A 90 2.38 0.57 6.60
CA PRO A 90 3.18 0.75 5.40
C PRO A 90 4.67 0.89 5.70
N LYS A 91 5.02 1.46 6.86
CA LYS A 91 6.39 1.74 7.30
C LYS A 91 6.75 0.90 8.52
N THR A 92 7.99 0.41 8.56
CA THR A 92 8.52 -0.37 9.69
C THR A 92 8.92 0.50 10.89
N THR A 93 8.97 1.83 10.71
CA THR A 93 9.41 2.79 11.73
C THR A 93 8.28 3.45 12.51
N SER A 94 7.02 3.02 12.33
CA SER A 94 5.89 3.58 13.08
C SER A 94 6.09 3.35 14.58
N GLN A 95 6.44 4.41 15.30
CA GLN A 95 6.77 4.42 16.73
C GLN A 95 5.56 4.08 17.62
N ASP A 96 4.33 4.13 17.08
CA ASP A 96 3.08 3.93 17.82
C ASP A 96 2.55 2.49 17.79
N ALA A 97 3.35 1.53 17.38
CA ALA A 97 2.93 0.13 17.27
C ALA A 97 2.85 -0.62 18.62
N GLY A 98 2.76 0.10 19.75
CA GLY A 98 2.53 -0.50 21.06
C GLY A 98 1.10 -1.03 21.19
N GLY A 99 0.84 -2.25 20.73
CA GLY A 99 -0.37 -3.04 21.10
C GLY A 99 -1.43 -3.28 20.01
N ASP A 100 -1.28 -2.69 18.82
CA ASP A 100 -2.24 -2.84 17.71
C ASP A 100 -1.70 -3.64 16.51
N TYR A 101 -0.57 -4.31 16.68
CA TYR A 101 -0.04 -5.26 15.69
C TYR A 101 -1.10 -6.32 15.36
N GLY A 102 -1.44 -6.45 14.08
CA GLY A 102 -2.39 -7.44 13.58
C GLY A 102 -3.84 -6.94 13.38
N LYS A 103 -4.16 -5.69 13.76
CA LYS A 103 -5.53 -5.14 13.61
C LYS A 103 -5.71 -4.24 12.39
N GLY A 104 -4.61 -3.87 11.74
CA GLY A 104 -4.59 -2.96 10.60
C GLY A 104 -3.92 -3.57 9.37
N TYR A 105 -4.39 -3.16 8.21
CA TYR A 105 -3.98 -3.65 6.90
C TYR A 105 -3.64 -2.48 5.98
N THR A 106 -2.66 -2.73 5.11
CA THR A 106 -2.19 -1.78 4.10
C THR A 106 -2.42 -2.38 2.71
N LEU A 107 -2.77 -1.56 1.73
CA LEU A 107 -2.89 -1.99 0.34
C LEU A 107 -1.52 -2.37 -0.23
N THR A 108 -1.48 -3.49 -0.95
CA THR A 108 -0.35 -3.84 -1.81
C THR A 108 -0.43 -3.06 -3.12
N PHE A 109 0.59 -3.18 -3.98
CA PHE A 109 0.50 -2.67 -5.35
C PHE A 109 -0.69 -3.25 -6.13
N LYS A 110 -0.95 -4.55 -5.94
CA LYS A 110 -2.12 -5.23 -6.53
C LYS A 110 -3.43 -4.69 -5.96
N GLY A 111 -3.47 -4.43 -4.64
CA GLY A 111 -4.63 -3.81 -3.98
C GLY A 111 -4.96 -2.45 -4.55
N LYS A 112 -3.97 -1.57 -4.72
CA LYS A 112 -4.17 -0.25 -5.33
C LYS A 112 -4.76 -0.34 -6.75
N ALA A 113 -4.22 -1.24 -7.58
CA ALA A 113 -4.75 -1.49 -8.91
C ALA A 113 -6.20 -2.03 -8.88
N TRP A 114 -6.52 -2.92 -7.93
CA TRP A 114 -7.87 -3.45 -7.73
C TRP A 114 -8.90 -2.39 -7.33
N LEU A 115 -8.48 -1.32 -6.66
CA LEU A 115 -9.30 -0.15 -6.38
C LEU A 115 -9.52 0.77 -7.60
N GLY A 116 -8.89 0.47 -8.74
CA GLY A 116 -8.96 1.32 -9.93
C GLY A 116 -7.99 2.51 -9.90
N GLU A 117 -7.02 2.53 -8.97
CA GLU A 117 -5.96 3.54 -8.99
C GLU A 117 -4.97 3.20 -10.12
N PRO A 118 -4.54 4.19 -10.93
CA PRO A 118 -3.46 3.97 -11.87
C PRO A 118 -2.24 3.53 -11.07
N ALA A 119 -1.62 2.41 -11.47
CA ALA A 119 -0.33 2.01 -10.93
C ALA A 119 0.60 3.21 -11.08
N GLN A 120 0.97 3.87 -9.97
CA GLN A 120 2.01 4.89 -10.03
C GLN A 120 3.21 4.19 -10.63
N ALA A 121 3.57 4.60 -11.85
CA ALA A 121 4.75 4.11 -12.53
C ALA A 121 5.89 4.20 -11.52
N LEU A 122 6.46 3.04 -11.17
CA LEU A 122 7.69 3.00 -10.37
C LEU A 122 8.64 4.02 -11.02
N PRO A 123 9.26 4.95 -10.26
CA PRO A 123 10.33 5.74 -10.83
C PRO A 123 11.34 4.73 -11.39
N VAL A 124 11.47 4.70 -12.72
CA VAL A 124 12.45 3.87 -13.39
C VAL A 124 13.77 4.30 -12.77
N ALA A 125 14.31 3.47 -11.90
CA ALA A 125 15.64 3.67 -11.37
C ALA A 125 16.52 3.78 -12.60
N LYS A 126 17.01 5.00 -12.88
CA LYS A 126 18.08 5.20 -13.85
C LYS A 126 19.15 4.21 -13.44
N ARG A 127 19.41 3.21 -14.29
CA ARG A 127 20.54 2.31 -14.10
C ARG A 127 21.77 3.19 -14.07
N VAL A 128 22.29 3.43 -12.87
CA VAL A 128 23.64 3.97 -12.70
C VAL A 128 24.53 2.78 -13.05
N GLY A 129 25.03 2.76 -14.27
CA GLY A 129 25.89 1.69 -14.75
C GLY A 129 25.64 1.32 -16.21
N GLU A 130 25.79 2.28 -17.12
CA GLU A 130 26.23 1.98 -18.49
C GLU A 130 27.54 2.73 -18.67
N THR A 131 28.60 2.14 -18.12
CA THR A 131 29.97 2.42 -18.55
C THR A 131 30.10 1.86 -19.96
N ASP A 132 30.16 2.75 -20.94
CA ASP A 132 30.45 2.43 -22.33
C ASP A 132 31.90 1.92 -22.43
N PRO A 133 32.16 0.67 -22.88
CA PRO A 133 33.49 0.14 -23.05
C PRO A 133 33.98 0.35 -24.48
N ARG A 134 35.16 1.00 -24.58
CA ARG A 134 36.13 0.91 -25.69
C ARG A 134 35.73 1.55 -27.03
N GLU A 135 36.32 2.71 -27.29
CA GLU A 135 36.96 2.98 -28.58
C GLU A 135 38.49 2.96 -28.37
N GLU A 136 39.09 1.78 -28.55
CA GLU A 136 40.47 1.67 -29.00
C GLU A 136 40.43 1.68 -30.53
N GLU A 137 40.98 2.71 -31.17
CA GLU A 137 41.61 2.53 -32.48
C GLU A 137 43.07 2.99 -32.41
N PRO A 138 44.00 2.20 -33.00
CA PRO A 138 45.42 2.47 -33.01
C PRO A 138 45.81 3.32 -34.22
N GLN A 139 46.79 4.23 -34.08
CA GLN A 139 47.64 4.61 -35.20
C GLN A 139 49.10 4.64 -34.78
N GLU A 140 49.84 3.75 -35.43
CA GLU A 140 51.29 3.62 -35.44
C GLU A 140 51.96 4.87 -35.98
N GLY A 141 53.16 5.15 -35.47
CA GLY A 141 54.04 6.21 -35.93
C GLY A 141 55.36 6.16 -35.18
N GLU A 142 56.10 5.07 -35.34
CA GLU A 142 57.52 4.99 -35.00
C GLU A 142 58.30 6.14 -35.68
N THR A 143 59.18 6.82 -34.94
CA THR A 143 60.62 6.93 -35.20
C THR A 143 61.27 7.79 -34.09
N GLN A 144 61.98 7.13 -33.17
CA GLN A 144 63.07 7.70 -32.35
C GLN A 144 64.36 7.81 -33.21
N PRO A 145 65.49 8.30 -32.68
CA PRO A 145 65.79 9.43 -31.81
C PRO A 145 66.83 10.35 -32.50
N ASP A 146 67.35 11.40 -31.86
CA ASP A 146 68.79 11.55 -31.58
C ASP A 146 69.28 13.00 -31.32
N LEU A 147 70.18 13.04 -30.33
CA LEU A 147 71.38 13.89 -30.20
C LEU A 147 71.26 15.36 -29.75
N ASP A 148 71.53 15.54 -28.46
CA ASP A 148 72.75 16.16 -27.90
C ASP A 148 73.01 17.68 -28.01
N ALA A 149 73.58 18.17 -26.91
CA ALA A 149 74.38 19.39 -26.72
C ALA A 149 73.71 20.78 -26.64
N SER A 150 73.87 21.40 -25.44
CA SER A 150 74.03 22.85 -25.14
C SER A 150 74.96 23.59 -26.13
N PRO A 151 75.22 24.93 -26.06
CA PRO A 151 74.88 25.97 -25.06
C PRO A 151 74.44 27.34 -25.66
N VAL A 152 74.13 28.35 -24.83
CA VAL A 152 74.78 29.70 -24.72
C VAL A 152 74.38 30.32 -23.38
#